data_AF-A0A935VEU7-F1
#
_entry.id   AF-A0A935VEU7-F1
#
_cell.length_a   1.000
_cell.length_b   1.000
_cell.length_c   1.000
_cell.angle_alpha   90.00
_cell.angle_beta   90.00
_cell.angle_gamma   90.00
#
_symmetry.space_group_name_H-M   'P 1'
#
loop_
_entity.id
_entity.type
_entity.pdbx_description
1 polymer ?
#
loop_
_entity_poly.entity_id
_entity_poly.type
_entity_poly.pdbx_seq_one_letter_code
_entity_poly.pdbx_strand_id
1 'polypeptide(L)'
;MENKKLKYYDEVSPLSHFYDFGLTPDDIKVSIIDSFSPYFSNHENLKKYAISDLTSIWLAYFSVYKEYPDSLNLIDNILDIFNGAKEKNHKLAIESYAQWVPEITQSISRFWSLHNNQMKLHKLCMEDFVEESLHMIGQTIEGLSKSFFKMLLQLNKIKRNKQFEIEEIKQKDLGVVIDELINTTELTELLVLQPYDIRLNQWRNIAYHHNSRIVNNEIICGFNKSGEVFEFKLTRQELFEVLKRILLIFKLVRISETIFGFDNLENVQSEINKLDKTLINIREDAKLLDFYSGIESQGFRIVELKTSNNNSALILRDLEPYGDFIKRAIHSSQFLYSLWLYSESECLKVEYHLFNGEKFFTSEIDNKDFIDSSEKSTLNEMLKNVKFTPHIQEYQDINPIDTIDFPKDLQKLKSRYLSQQGERISIEEFANQFTQSVFCNYLVLKSEGFEESAIKIIVGSDGSMVIGDKYNKPMVLHVPARIINKKLQKYILNLIEVTIDFYNNARLEYEIVESTKLNHRFYLKKSQIRERLMENDEEK
;
A
#
# COMPACT_ATOMS: atom_id res chain seq x y z
N MET A 1 21.49 7.73 1.49
CA MET A 1 20.30 8.49 1.04
C MET A 1 19.07 7.60 1.06
N GLU A 2 19.18 6.36 0.55
CA GLU A 2 18.12 5.32 0.55
C GLU A 2 17.52 5.09 1.95
N ASN A 3 18.34 4.82 2.98
CA ASN A 3 17.83 4.61 4.35
C ASN A 3 17.02 5.78 4.94
N LYS A 4 17.22 7.02 4.49
CA LYS A 4 16.38 8.15 4.93
C LYS A 4 15.02 8.16 4.23
N LYS A 5 14.97 7.73 2.96
CA LYS A 5 13.73 7.62 2.18
C LYS A 5 12.90 6.42 2.61
N LEU A 6 13.55 5.29 2.94
CA LEU A 6 12.88 4.12 3.52
C LEU A 6 12.13 4.48 4.80
N LYS A 7 12.77 5.21 5.72
CA LYS A 7 12.11 5.71 6.94
C LYS A 7 10.89 6.60 6.64
N TYR A 8 11.00 7.45 5.63
CA TYR A 8 9.85 8.27 5.22
C TYR A 8 8.72 7.40 4.67
N TYR A 9 9.01 6.41 3.83
CA TYR A 9 8.00 5.47 3.33
C TYR A 9 7.36 4.65 4.44
N ASP A 10 8.13 4.20 5.43
CA ASP A 10 7.58 3.54 6.63
C ASP A 10 6.60 4.44 7.40
N GLU A 11 6.84 5.76 7.43
CA GLU A 11 5.99 6.73 8.12
C GLU A 11 4.69 7.06 7.36
N VAL A 12 4.71 6.97 6.02
CA VAL A 12 3.58 7.41 5.18
C VAL A 12 2.84 6.29 4.47
N SER A 13 3.39 5.08 4.40
CA SER A 13 2.76 3.95 3.73
C SER A 13 1.62 3.36 4.58
N PRO A 14 0.39 3.29 4.06
CA PRO A 14 -0.72 2.71 4.79
C PRO A 14 -0.70 1.18 4.80
N LEU A 15 0.16 0.52 4.00
CA LEU A 15 0.15 -0.95 3.85
C LEU A 15 0.48 -1.65 5.16
N SER A 16 1.48 -1.17 5.91
CA SER A 16 1.78 -1.71 7.24
C SER A 16 0.56 -1.72 8.17
N HIS A 17 -0.30 -0.70 8.11
CA HIS A 17 -1.53 -0.65 8.90
C HIS A 17 -2.54 -1.72 8.48
N PHE A 18 -2.59 -2.13 7.21
CA PHE A 18 -3.48 -3.22 6.79
C PHE A 18 -3.13 -4.54 7.46
N TYR A 19 -1.84 -4.86 7.57
CA TYR A 19 -1.37 -6.04 8.31
C TYR A 19 -1.66 -5.92 9.81
N ASP A 20 -1.56 -4.71 10.36
CA ASP A 20 -1.99 -4.45 11.74
C ASP A 20 -3.48 -4.75 11.95
N PHE A 21 -4.33 -4.60 10.93
CA PHE A 21 -5.75 -4.97 11.00
C PHE A 21 -6.03 -6.43 10.63
N GLY A 22 -5.00 -7.21 10.30
CA GLY A 22 -5.13 -8.63 10.01
C GLY A 22 -5.35 -8.97 8.55
N LEU A 23 -5.21 -8.02 7.65
CA LEU A 23 -5.23 -8.32 6.23
C LEU A 23 -3.97 -9.11 5.88
N THR A 24 -4.16 -10.15 5.08
CA THR A 24 -3.09 -10.95 4.50
C THR A 24 -2.64 -10.34 3.17
N PRO A 25 -1.46 -10.75 2.62
CA PRO A 25 -1.08 -10.38 1.27
C PRO A 25 -2.14 -10.75 0.22
N ASP A 26 -2.85 -11.87 0.40
CA ASP A 26 -3.92 -12.29 -0.49
C ASP A 26 -5.15 -11.38 -0.39
N ASP A 27 -5.50 -10.90 0.80
CA ASP A 27 -6.59 -9.93 0.97
C ASP A 27 -6.28 -8.60 0.27
N ILE A 28 -5.02 -8.14 0.35
CA ILE A 28 -4.56 -6.94 -0.37
C ILE A 28 -4.63 -7.19 -1.88
N LYS A 29 -4.17 -8.35 -2.36
CA LYS A 29 -4.24 -8.73 -3.78
C LYS A 29 -5.69 -8.73 -4.28
N VAL A 30 -6.60 -9.36 -3.53
CA VAL A 30 -8.04 -9.40 -3.85
C VAL A 30 -8.60 -7.98 -3.87
N SER A 31 -8.24 -7.14 -2.90
CA SER A 31 -8.69 -5.73 -2.85
C SER A 31 -8.25 -4.93 -4.07
N ILE A 32 -7.02 -5.14 -4.56
CA ILE A 32 -6.50 -4.51 -5.79
C ILE A 32 -7.30 -5.01 -7.00
N ILE A 33 -7.49 -6.33 -7.11
CA ILE A 33 -8.25 -6.94 -8.21
C ILE A 33 -9.68 -6.42 -8.21
N ASP A 34 -10.38 -6.42 -7.09
CA ASP A 34 -11.76 -5.99 -6.99
C ASP A 34 -11.91 -4.49 -7.30
N SER A 35 -10.97 -3.67 -6.82
CA SER A 35 -10.97 -2.23 -7.08
C SER A 35 -10.81 -1.89 -8.56
N PHE A 36 -9.98 -2.66 -9.29
CA PHE A 36 -9.66 -2.38 -10.69
C PHE A 36 -10.38 -3.27 -11.70
N SER A 37 -11.05 -4.34 -11.27
CA SER A 37 -11.78 -5.25 -12.15
C SER A 37 -12.80 -4.53 -13.05
N PRO A 38 -13.53 -3.48 -12.61
CA PRO A 38 -14.44 -2.76 -13.50
C PRO A 38 -13.75 -2.05 -14.67
N TYR A 39 -12.46 -1.74 -14.55
CA TYR A 39 -11.71 -0.92 -15.51
C TYR A 39 -10.81 -1.73 -16.45
N PHE A 40 -10.51 -2.98 -16.13
CA PHE A 40 -9.67 -3.87 -16.94
C PHE A 40 -10.52 -4.76 -17.85
N SER A 41 -10.17 -4.81 -19.14
CA SER A 41 -10.70 -5.80 -20.08
C SER A 41 -9.91 -7.11 -20.02
N ASN A 42 -8.60 -7.01 -19.80
CA ASN A 42 -7.68 -8.12 -19.64
C ASN A 42 -7.48 -8.44 -18.16
N HIS A 43 -8.39 -9.26 -17.61
CA HIS A 43 -8.32 -9.70 -16.21
C HIS A 43 -7.09 -10.55 -15.89
N GLU A 44 -6.49 -11.20 -16.88
CA GLU A 44 -5.26 -11.98 -16.66
C GLU A 44 -4.07 -11.05 -16.38
N ASN A 45 -3.96 -9.91 -17.08
CA ASN A 45 -2.98 -8.88 -16.76
C ASN A 45 -3.23 -8.30 -15.36
N LEU A 46 -4.47 -7.97 -15.02
CA LEU A 46 -4.80 -7.46 -13.68
C LEU A 46 -4.34 -8.43 -12.59
N LYS A 47 -4.67 -9.73 -12.70
CA LYS A 47 -4.25 -10.75 -11.72
C LYS A 47 -2.73 -10.91 -11.65
N LYS A 48 -2.06 -10.85 -12.80
CA LYS A 48 -0.61 -11.04 -12.93
C LYS A 48 0.16 -9.90 -12.27
N TYR A 49 -0.27 -8.66 -12.47
CA TYR A 49 0.45 -7.44 -12.06
C TYR A 49 -0.12 -6.74 -10.82
N ALA A 50 -1.19 -7.28 -10.22
CA ALA A 50 -1.87 -6.70 -9.05
C ALA A 50 -0.91 -6.26 -7.94
N ILE A 51 -0.03 -7.17 -7.50
CA ILE A 51 0.88 -6.92 -6.38
C ILE A 51 2.18 -6.26 -6.82
N SER A 52 2.76 -6.72 -7.93
CA SER A 52 4.10 -6.31 -8.36
C SER A 52 4.14 -4.85 -8.85
N ASP A 53 3.12 -4.40 -9.56
CA ASP A 53 3.17 -3.13 -10.30
C ASP A 53 1.98 -2.20 -10.02
N LEU A 54 0.82 -2.74 -9.62
CA LEU A 54 -0.39 -1.95 -9.42
C LEU A 54 -0.59 -1.47 -7.98
N THR A 55 0.24 -1.90 -7.02
CA THR A 55 0.10 -1.52 -5.60
C THR A 55 0.19 -0.01 -5.39
N SER A 56 1.20 0.67 -5.94
CA SER A 56 1.39 2.12 -5.73
C SER A 56 0.22 2.93 -6.34
N ILE A 57 -0.30 2.49 -7.48
CA ILE A 57 -1.46 3.12 -8.13
C ILE A 57 -2.78 2.78 -7.41
N TRP A 58 -2.90 1.60 -6.83
CA TRP A 58 -4.03 1.23 -5.98
C TRP A 58 -4.07 2.07 -4.70
N LEU A 59 -2.92 2.36 -4.08
CA LEU A 59 -2.87 3.30 -2.95
C LEU A 59 -3.32 4.71 -3.36
N ALA A 60 -2.93 5.16 -4.56
CA ALA A 60 -3.42 6.42 -5.10
C ALA A 60 -4.95 6.38 -5.31
N TYR A 61 -5.48 5.29 -5.89
CA TYR A 61 -6.93 5.08 -6.04
C TYR A 61 -7.65 5.07 -4.69
N PHE A 62 -7.13 4.36 -3.70
CA PHE A 62 -7.70 4.27 -2.36
C PHE A 62 -7.74 5.64 -1.67
N SER A 63 -6.73 6.50 -1.87
CA SER A 63 -6.77 7.88 -1.39
C SER A 63 -7.89 8.71 -2.04
N VAL A 64 -8.18 8.49 -3.32
CA VAL A 64 -9.33 9.13 -4.00
C VAL A 64 -10.64 8.58 -3.45
N TYR A 65 -10.76 7.27 -3.30
CA TYR A 65 -11.95 6.63 -2.72
C TYR A 65 -12.27 7.17 -1.33
N LYS A 66 -11.24 7.40 -0.50
CA LYS A 66 -11.40 7.95 0.85
C LYS A 66 -11.76 9.43 0.87
N GLU A 67 -11.08 10.25 0.07
CA GLU A 67 -11.19 11.72 0.17
C GLU A 67 -12.22 12.33 -0.79
N TYR A 68 -12.41 11.73 -1.97
CA TYR A 68 -13.27 12.22 -3.06
C TYR A 68 -13.98 11.06 -3.78
N PRO A 69 -14.81 10.25 -3.09
CA PRO A 69 -15.42 9.04 -3.66
C PRO A 69 -16.22 9.35 -4.94
N ASP A 70 -16.92 10.48 -4.98
CA ASP A 70 -17.72 10.89 -6.13
C ASP A 70 -16.87 11.12 -7.38
N SER A 71 -15.58 11.45 -7.25
CA SER A 71 -14.69 11.70 -8.38
C SER A 71 -14.15 10.43 -9.03
N LEU A 72 -14.47 9.25 -8.52
CA LEU A 72 -14.07 7.98 -9.13
C LEU A 72 -14.77 7.73 -10.47
N ASN A 73 -15.98 8.27 -10.66
CA ASN A 73 -16.69 8.22 -11.96
C ASN A 73 -15.88 8.90 -13.09
N LEU A 74 -14.98 9.83 -12.76
CA LEU A 74 -14.15 10.52 -13.75
C LEU A 74 -13.09 9.58 -14.33
N ILE A 75 -12.74 8.49 -13.64
CA ILE A 75 -11.87 7.44 -14.20
C ILE A 75 -12.55 6.79 -15.41
N ASP A 76 -13.85 6.50 -15.33
CA ASP A 76 -14.62 5.96 -16.45
C ASP A 76 -14.64 6.93 -17.64
N ASN A 77 -14.88 8.22 -17.39
CA ASN A 77 -14.90 9.24 -18.44
C ASN A 77 -13.54 9.37 -19.16
N ILE A 78 -12.43 9.21 -18.42
CA ILE A 78 -11.09 9.23 -19.00
C ILE A 78 -10.82 7.94 -19.78
N LEU A 79 -11.13 6.77 -19.20
CA LEU A 79 -10.94 5.47 -19.85
C LEU A 79 -11.81 5.29 -21.11
N ASP A 80 -12.99 5.90 -21.16
CA ASP A 80 -13.85 5.93 -22.35
C ASP A 80 -13.13 6.57 -23.57
N ILE A 81 -12.21 7.51 -23.35
CA ILE A 81 -11.37 8.08 -24.42
C ILE A 81 -10.34 7.04 -24.88
N PHE A 82 -9.62 6.41 -23.95
CA PHE A 82 -8.61 5.39 -24.25
C PHE A 82 -9.21 4.18 -24.97
N ASN A 83 -10.24 3.60 -24.37
CA ASN A 83 -10.91 2.41 -24.87
C ASN A 83 -11.68 2.71 -26.16
N GLY A 84 -12.36 3.86 -26.26
CA GLY A 84 -13.01 4.28 -27.50
C GLY A 84 -12.03 4.51 -28.66
N ALA A 85 -10.82 5.00 -28.39
CA ALA A 85 -9.77 5.10 -29.39
C ALA A 85 -9.28 3.70 -29.83
N LYS A 86 -9.07 2.80 -28.87
CA LYS A 86 -8.66 1.41 -29.10
C LYS A 86 -9.68 0.64 -29.93
N GLU A 87 -10.96 0.73 -29.59
CA GLU A 87 -12.06 0.14 -30.34
C GLU A 87 -12.14 0.67 -31.77
N LYS A 88 -11.89 1.97 -31.96
CA LYS A 88 -11.94 2.60 -33.27
C LYS A 88 -10.76 2.20 -34.16
N ASN A 89 -9.55 2.19 -33.61
CA ASN A 89 -8.33 1.77 -34.30
C ASN A 89 -7.27 1.32 -33.28
N HIS A 90 -7.24 0.02 -33.00
CA HIS A 90 -6.36 -0.57 -31.98
C HIS A 90 -4.89 -0.20 -32.19
N LYS A 91 -4.37 -0.44 -33.41
CA LYS A 91 -2.96 -0.19 -33.72
C LYS A 91 -2.59 1.28 -33.52
N LEU A 92 -3.38 2.19 -34.11
CA LEU A 92 -3.09 3.62 -34.02
C LEU A 92 -3.22 4.14 -32.58
N ALA A 93 -4.15 3.60 -31.78
CA ALA A 93 -4.30 3.97 -30.38
C ALA A 93 -3.08 3.56 -29.54
N ILE A 94 -2.59 2.32 -29.70
CA ILE A 94 -1.40 1.84 -29.00
C ILE A 94 -0.14 2.61 -29.45
N GLU A 95 0.05 2.80 -30.76
CA GLU A 95 1.18 3.59 -31.28
C GLU A 95 1.14 5.04 -30.76
N SER A 96 -0.04 5.66 -30.76
CA SER A 96 -0.23 7.02 -30.25
C SER A 96 0.06 7.11 -28.75
N TYR A 97 -0.40 6.14 -27.96
CA TYR A 97 -0.10 6.06 -26.54
C TYR A 97 1.41 5.95 -26.28
N ALA A 98 2.08 4.99 -26.95
CA ALA A 98 3.50 4.75 -26.77
C ALA A 98 4.36 5.98 -27.10
N GLN A 99 3.96 6.76 -28.11
CA GLN A 99 4.65 8.01 -28.50
C GLN A 99 4.66 9.10 -27.43
N TRP A 100 3.75 9.06 -26.44
CA TRP A 100 3.70 10.02 -25.32
C TRP A 100 4.48 9.57 -24.09
N VAL A 101 4.97 8.32 -24.05
CA VAL A 101 5.69 7.75 -22.90
C VAL A 101 6.93 8.58 -22.50
N PRO A 102 7.76 9.09 -23.44
CA PRO A 102 8.87 9.98 -23.07
C PRO A 102 8.42 11.23 -22.30
N GLU A 103 7.39 11.93 -22.77
CA GLU A 103 6.87 13.13 -22.11
C GLU A 103 6.15 12.81 -20.79
N ILE A 104 5.49 11.65 -20.70
CA ILE A 104 4.87 11.14 -19.47
C ILE A 104 5.93 10.86 -18.42
N THR A 105 7.00 10.14 -18.77
CA THR A 105 8.09 9.81 -17.83
C THR A 105 8.80 11.06 -17.33
N GLN A 106 8.99 12.07 -18.20
CA GLN A 106 9.48 13.37 -17.77
C GLN A 106 8.52 14.08 -16.81
N SER A 107 7.21 13.99 -17.05
CA SER A 107 6.17 14.56 -16.17
C SER A 107 6.20 13.89 -14.79
N ILE A 108 6.37 12.57 -14.73
CA ILE A 108 6.53 11.82 -13.46
C ILE A 108 7.82 12.23 -12.74
N SER A 109 8.92 12.42 -13.48
CA SER A 109 10.19 12.89 -12.90
C SER A 109 10.04 14.28 -12.25
N ARG A 110 9.28 15.18 -12.89
CA ARG A 110 8.93 16.50 -12.33
C ARG A 110 8.02 16.40 -11.12
N PHE A 111 7.08 15.45 -11.09
CA PHE A 111 6.24 15.21 -9.92
C PHE A 111 7.11 14.93 -8.68
N TRP A 112 8.13 14.08 -8.82
CA TRP A 112 9.05 13.81 -7.72
C TRP A 112 9.92 15.01 -7.32
N SER A 113 10.17 15.95 -8.22
CA SER A 113 10.85 17.21 -7.87
C SER A 113 9.92 18.13 -7.09
N LEU A 114 8.65 18.19 -7.47
CA LEU A 114 7.64 18.96 -6.75
C LEU A 114 7.38 18.37 -5.37
N HIS A 115 7.18 17.05 -5.28
CA HIS A 115 6.93 16.34 -4.02
C HIS A 115 8.08 16.50 -3.02
N ASN A 116 9.32 16.31 -3.47
CA ASN A 116 10.48 16.34 -2.57
C ASN A 116 10.83 17.75 -2.07
N ASN A 117 10.41 18.80 -2.78
CA ASN A 117 10.70 20.18 -2.43
C ASN A 117 9.49 20.92 -1.82
N GLN A 118 8.37 20.22 -1.62
CA GLN A 118 7.13 20.82 -1.14
C GLN A 118 7.29 21.39 0.27
N MET A 119 6.91 22.66 0.45
CA MET A 119 6.86 23.28 1.78
C MET A 119 5.61 22.84 2.55
N LYS A 120 5.70 22.84 3.89
CA LYS A 120 4.54 22.58 4.77
C LYS A 120 3.58 23.76 4.73
N LEU A 121 2.66 23.78 3.76
CA LEU A 121 1.73 24.89 3.47
C LEU A 121 0.99 25.43 4.70
N HIS A 122 0.57 24.57 5.63
CA HIS A 122 -0.14 25.00 6.85
C HIS A 122 0.71 25.85 7.80
N LYS A 123 2.05 25.86 7.65
CA LYS A 123 2.98 26.64 8.49
C LYS A 123 3.38 27.97 7.89
N LEU A 124 3.00 28.23 6.63
CA LEU A 124 3.39 29.44 5.90
C LEU A 124 2.51 30.62 6.28
N CYS A 125 3.08 31.83 6.28
CA CYS A 125 2.30 33.06 6.35
C CYS A 125 1.40 33.20 5.10
N MET A 126 0.54 34.23 5.03
CA MET A 126 -0.45 34.32 3.95
C MET A 126 0.23 34.53 2.59
N GLU A 127 1.23 35.39 2.55
CA GLU A 127 2.03 35.74 1.37
C GLU A 127 2.76 34.51 0.82
N ASP A 128 3.56 33.85 1.67
CA ASP A 128 4.31 32.64 1.29
C ASP A 128 3.37 31.49 0.91
N PHE A 129 2.23 31.36 1.58
CA PHE A 129 1.22 30.36 1.26
C PHE A 129 0.64 30.56 -0.14
N VAL A 130 0.28 31.80 -0.50
CA VAL A 130 -0.28 32.11 -1.82
C VAL A 130 0.75 31.82 -2.91
N GLU A 131 1.99 32.28 -2.72
CA GLU A 131 3.07 32.09 -3.69
C GLU A 131 3.37 30.60 -3.91
N GLU A 132 3.55 29.83 -2.84
CA GLU A 132 3.80 28.39 -2.94
C GLU A 132 2.59 27.63 -3.51
N SER A 133 1.37 27.99 -3.12
CA SER A 133 0.15 27.34 -3.64
C SER A 133 -0.01 27.58 -5.14
N LEU A 134 0.19 28.81 -5.60
CA LEU A 134 0.12 29.16 -7.02
C LEU A 134 1.28 28.51 -7.79
N HIS A 135 2.49 28.48 -7.22
CA HIS A 135 3.61 27.74 -7.80
C HIS A 135 3.27 26.27 -8.02
N MET A 136 2.75 25.59 -6.99
CA MET A 136 2.32 24.19 -7.07
C MET A 136 1.20 23.98 -8.11
N ILE A 137 0.22 24.89 -8.17
CA ILE A 137 -0.85 24.87 -9.19
C ILE A 137 -0.25 24.95 -10.59
N GLY A 138 0.61 25.94 -10.83
CA GLY A 138 1.27 26.13 -12.12
C GLY A 138 2.09 24.92 -12.54
N GLN A 139 2.95 24.41 -11.65
CA GLN A 139 3.77 23.23 -11.90
C GLN A 139 2.94 21.97 -12.12
N THR A 140 1.84 21.78 -11.38
CA THR A 140 0.97 20.62 -11.56
C THR A 140 0.32 20.64 -12.94
N ILE A 141 -0.28 21.78 -13.34
CA ILE A 141 -1.00 21.86 -14.61
C ILE A 141 -0.04 21.82 -15.80
N GLU A 142 0.97 22.69 -15.81
CA GLU A 142 1.86 22.87 -16.96
C GLU A 142 2.99 21.83 -16.98
N GLY A 143 3.56 21.54 -15.81
CA GLY A 143 4.71 20.65 -15.65
C GLY A 143 4.33 19.17 -15.63
N LEU A 144 3.18 18.82 -15.04
CA LEU A 144 2.76 17.42 -14.85
C LEU A 144 1.61 16.99 -15.77
N SER A 145 0.49 17.72 -15.80
CA SER A 145 -0.75 17.27 -16.45
C SER A 145 -0.82 17.55 -17.95
N LYS A 146 -0.13 18.59 -18.45
CA LYS A 146 -0.21 19.05 -19.85
C LYS A 146 0.01 17.94 -20.88
N SER A 147 1.04 17.11 -20.71
CA SER A 147 1.36 16.02 -21.63
C SER A 147 0.22 14.99 -21.70
N PHE A 148 -0.40 14.68 -20.56
CA PHE A 148 -1.53 13.77 -20.51
C PHE A 148 -2.76 14.35 -21.23
N PHE A 149 -3.07 15.63 -21.06
CA PHE A 149 -4.21 16.23 -21.78
C PHE A 149 -4.00 16.25 -23.29
N LYS A 150 -2.75 16.43 -23.76
CA LYS A 150 -2.43 16.34 -25.19
C LYS A 150 -2.58 14.91 -25.71
N MET A 151 -2.14 13.91 -24.94
CA MET A 151 -2.37 12.50 -25.24
C MET A 151 -3.87 12.19 -25.31
N LEU A 152 -4.67 12.60 -24.30
CA LEU A 152 -6.12 12.41 -24.29
C LEU A 152 -6.78 13.05 -25.51
N LEU A 153 -6.33 14.25 -25.92
CA LEU A 153 -6.82 14.89 -27.13
C LEU A 153 -6.54 14.06 -28.38
N GLN A 154 -5.30 13.54 -28.52
CA GLN A 154 -4.93 12.68 -29.64
C GLN A 154 -5.80 11.41 -29.70
N LEU A 155 -5.96 10.73 -28.57
CA LEU A 155 -6.80 9.54 -28.48
C LEU A 155 -8.27 9.86 -28.78
N ASN A 156 -8.79 10.98 -28.29
CA ASN A 156 -10.15 11.41 -28.60
C ASN A 156 -10.34 11.71 -30.10
N LYS A 157 -9.33 12.27 -30.78
CA LYS A 157 -9.37 12.44 -32.25
C LYS A 157 -9.44 11.09 -32.97
N ILE A 158 -8.70 10.07 -32.51
CA ILE A 158 -8.79 8.69 -33.03
C ILE A 158 -10.21 8.15 -32.82
N LYS A 159 -10.73 8.21 -31.59
CA LYS A 159 -12.09 7.78 -31.23
C LYS A 159 -13.15 8.36 -32.17
N ARG A 160 -13.00 9.64 -32.52
CA ARG A 160 -13.91 10.40 -33.40
C ARG A 160 -13.60 10.27 -34.89
N ASN A 161 -12.63 9.43 -35.28
CA ASN A 161 -12.15 9.28 -36.66
C ASN A 161 -11.71 10.59 -37.30
N LYS A 162 -11.12 11.50 -36.53
CA LYS A 162 -10.59 12.78 -37.00
C LYS A 162 -9.12 12.62 -37.35
N GLN A 163 -8.72 13.17 -38.49
CA GLN A 163 -7.31 13.25 -38.87
C GLN A 163 -6.56 14.23 -37.95
N PHE A 164 -5.30 13.93 -37.69
CA PHE A 164 -4.41 14.77 -36.91
C PHE A 164 -2.96 14.49 -37.29
N GLU A 165 -2.10 15.47 -37.03
CA GLU A 165 -0.65 15.29 -37.01
C GLU A 165 -0.16 15.42 -35.57
N ILE A 166 0.74 14.52 -35.15
CA ILE A 166 1.23 14.50 -33.77
C ILE A 166 1.99 15.79 -33.41
N GLU A 167 2.80 16.31 -34.31
CA GLU A 167 3.56 17.55 -34.09
C GLU A 167 2.64 18.76 -33.92
N GLU A 168 1.51 18.79 -34.64
CA GLU A 168 0.48 19.80 -34.43
C GLU A 168 -0.08 19.73 -33.00
N ILE A 169 -0.42 18.52 -32.52
CA ILE A 169 -0.92 18.33 -31.15
C ILE A 169 0.14 18.70 -30.11
N LYS A 170 1.41 18.33 -30.33
CA LYS A 170 2.52 18.70 -29.45
C LYS A 170 2.72 20.21 -29.38
N GLN A 171 2.46 20.96 -30.44
CA GLN A 171 2.59 22.41 -30.48
C GLN A 171 1.35 23.17 -29.98
N LYS A 172 0.17 22.53 -29.89
CA LYS A 172 -1.06 23.19 -29.39
C LYS A 172 -0.88 23.79 -27.99
N ASP A 173 -1.42 24.99 -27.82
CA ASP A 173 -1.57 25.64 -26.53
C ASP A 173 -2.51 24.87 -25.62
N LEU A 174 -2.21 24.87 -24.31
CA LEU A 174 -3.02 24.16 -23.32
C LEU A 174 -4.48 24.63 -23.34
N GLY A 175 -4.74 25.93 -23.53
CA GLY A 175 -6.10 26.46 -23.65
C GLY A 175 -6.89 25.83 -24.80
N VAL A 176 -6.26 25.69 -25.97
CA VAL A 176 -6.89 25.04 -27.14
C VAL A 176 -7.16 23.56 -26.88
N VAL A 177 -6.24 22.88 -26.20
CA VAL A 177 -6.40 21.46 -25.84
C VAL A 177 -7.57 21.27 -24.88
N ILE A 178 -7.63 22.07 -23.81
CA ILE A 178 -8.69 22.03 -22.80
C ILE A 178 -10.05 22.35 -23.44
N ASP A 179 -10.12 23.37 -24.28
CA ASP A 179 -11.35 23.76 -24.96
C ASP A 179 -11.85 22.67 -25.91
N GLU A 180 -10.95 22.04 -26.67
CA GLU A 180 -11.33 20.94 -27.56
C GLU A 180 -11.82 19.73 -26.76
N LEU A 181 -11.16 19.37 -25.64
CA LEU A 181 -11.60 18.29 -24.76
C LEU A 181 -12.97 18.56 -24.14
N ILE A 182 -13.20 19.74 -23.55
CA ILE A 182 -14.50 20.12 -22.97
C ILE A 182 -15.63 20.00 -23.99
N ASN A 183 -15.40 20.44 -25.23
CA ASN A 183 -16.44 20.46 -26.26
C ASN A 183 -16.71 19.09 -26.90
N THR A 184 -15.88 18.08 -26.63
CA THR A 184 -15.91 16.82 -27.40
C THR A 184 -15.81 15.56 -26.55
N THR A 185 -15.83 15.70 -25.22
CA THR A 185 -15.74 14.61 -24.23
C THR A 185 -16.55 14.97 -22.98
N GLU A 186 -16.79 14.00 -22.11
CA GLU A 186 -17.45 14.18 -20.80
C GLU A 186 -16.49 14.65 -19.69
N LEU A 187 -15.39 15.34 -20.05
CA LEU A 187 -14.37 15.80 -19.11
C LEU A 187 -14.63 17.19 -18.52
N THR A 188 -15.81 17.80 -18.75
CA THR A 188 -16.09 19.17 -18.29
C THR A 188 -15.90 19.33 -16.78
N GLU A 189 -16.41 18.39 -15.97
CA GLU A 189 -16.27 18.41 -14.51
C GLU A 189 -14.80 18.28 -14.04
N LEU A 190 -13.98 17.60 -14.83
CA LEU A 190 -12.55 17.45 -14.57
C LEU A 190 -11.77 18.73 -14.93
N LEU A 191 -12.17 19.43 -16.00
CA LEU A 191 -11.39 20.53 -16.58
C LEU A 191 -11.87 21.94 -16.17
N VAL A 192 -13.04 22.03 -15.52
CA VAL A 192 -13.65 23.27 -15.01
C VAL A 192 -13.87 23.15 -13.50
N LEU A 193 -13.19 24.00 -12.73
CA LEU A 193 -13.15 23.89 -11.28
C LEU A 193 -14.27 24.70 -10.62
N GLN A 194 -15.10 23.99 -9.85
CA GLN A 194 -16.07 24.57 -8.93
C GLN A 194 -15.37 25.15 -7.68
N PRO A 195 -15.97 26.17 -7.01
CA PRO A 195 -17.26 26.80 -7.30
C PRO A 195 -17.21 27.97 -8.32
N TYR A 196 -16.02 28.31 -8.84
CA TYR A 196 -15.84 29.54 -9.64
C TYR A 196 -16.05 29.35 -11.15
N ASP A 197 -16.32 28.12 -11.61
CA ASP A 197 -16.43 27.78 -13.03
C ASP A 197 -15.18 28.18 -13.86
N ILE A 198 -13.99 28.06 -13.25
CA ILE A 198 -12.72 28.46 -13.88
C ILE A 198 -12.05 27.25 -14.51
N ARG A 199 -11.66 27.38 -15.79
CA ARG A 199 -10.97 26.31 -16.54
C ARG A 199 -9.55 26.11 -16.03
N LEU A 200 -9.02 24.89 -16.14
CA LEU A 200 -7.63 24.57 -15.76
C LEU A 200 -6.58 25.49 -16.40
N ASN A 201 -6.71 25.79 -17.69
CA ASN A 201 -5.76 26.70 -18.36
C ASN A 201 -5.79 28.12 -17.80
N GLN A 202 -6.93 28.57 -17.25
CA GLN A 202 -7.05 29.88 -16.60
C GLN A 202 -6.36 29.88 -15.24
N TRP A 203 -6.52 28.81 -14.44
CA TRP A 203 -5.75 28.61 -13.20
C TRP A 203 -4.25 28.59 -13.46
N ARG A 204 -3.82 27.93 -14.54
CA ARG A 204 -2.42 27.98 -14.98
C ARG A 204 -1.96 29.41 -15.27
N ASN A 205 -2.79 30.21 -15.95
CA ASN A 205 -2.45 31.60 -16.25
C ASN A 205 -2.37 32.47 -14.99
N ILE A 206 -3.27 32.30 -14.03
CA ILE A 206 -3.23 33.00 -12.74
C ILE A 206 -1.89 32.72 -12.04
N ALA A 207 -1.51 31.44 -11.98
CA ALA A 207 -0.27 31.00 -11.34
C ALA A 207 0.99 31.55 -12.02
N TYR A 208 1.13 31.40 -13.35
CA TYR A 208 2.36 31.77 -14.06
C TYR A 208 2.56 33.28 -14.26
N HIS A 209 1.48 34.05 -14.28
CA HIS A 209 1.57 35.50 -14.48
C HIS A 209 1.57 36.28 -13.16
N HIS A 210 1.60 35.59 -12.01
CA HIS A 210 1.51 36.19 -10.67
C HIS A 210 0.33 37.18 -10.57
N ASN A 211 -0.80 36.84 -11.19
CA ASN A 211 -2.01 37.68 -11.21
C ASN A 211 -2.81 37.51 -9.91
N SER A 212 -2.13 37.63 -8.77
CA SER A 212 -2.74 37.58 -7.45
C SER A 212 -2.24 38.72 -6.57
N ARG A 213 -3.08 39.20 -5.66
CA ARG A 213 -2.72 40.19 -4.65
C ARG A 213 -3.47 39.93 -3.36
N ILE A 214 -2.86 40.30 -2.23
CA ILE A 214 -3.48 40.18 -0.92
C ILE A 214 -3.97 41.56 -0.48
N VAL A 215 -5.26 41.67 -0.16
CA VAL A 215 -5.88 42.90 0.33
C VAL A 215 -6.79 42.55 1.48
N ASN A 216 -6.58 43.16 2.66
CA ASN A 216 -7.38 42.90 3.87
C ASN A 216 -7.50 41.41 4.24
N ASN A 217 -6.42 40.64 4.09
CA ASN A 217 -6.37 39.19 4.33
C ASN A 217 -7.23 38.33 3.38
N GLU A 218 -7.76 38.93 2.30
CA GLU A 218 -8.37 38.23 1.18
C GLU A 218 -7.36 38.13 0.02
N ILE A 219 -7.34 36.98 -0.65
CA ILE A 219 -6.52 36.78 -1.85
C ILE A 219 -7.39 37.05 -3.07
N ILE A 220 -6.99 38.03 -3.87
CA ILE A 220 -7.67 38.45 -5.10
C ILE A 220 -6.88 37.87 -6.26
N CYS A 221 -7.53 37.04 -7.06
CA CYS A 221 -6.97 36.45 -8.27
C CYS A 221 -7.62 37.07 -9.50
N GLY A 222 -6.83 37.28 -10.56
CA GLY A 222 -7.29 37.88 -11.81
C GLY A 222 -6.86 37.08 -13.04
N PHE A 223 -7.74 36.99 -14.04
CA PHE A 223 -7.35 36.48 -15.36
C PHE A 223 -8.07 37.22 -16.48
N ASN A 224 -7.43 37.26 -17.65
CA ASN A 224 -8.02 37.87 -18.83
C ASN A 224 -9.00 36.91 -19.50
N LYS A 225 -10.24 37.37 -19.70
CA LYS A 225 -11.28 36.68 -20.47
C LYS A 225 -11.80 37.65 -21.52
N SER A 226 -11.56 37.34 -22.80
CA SER A 226 -12.03 38.16 -23.93
C SER A 226 -11.58 39.63 -23.91
N GLY A 227 -10.40 39.92 -23.35
CA GLY A 227 -9.86 41.28 -23.24
C GLY A 227 -10.28 42.04 -21.97
N GLU A 228 -11.16 41.47 -21.15
CA GLU A 228 -11.54 42.01 -19.85
C GLU A 228 -10.82 41.27 -18.72
N VAL A 229 -10.40 42.00 -17.67
CA VAL A 229 -9.83 41.40 -16.46
C VAL A 229 -10.97 40.96 -15.56
N PHE A 230 -11.10 39.66 -15.34
CA PHE A 230 -12.01 39.10 -14.35
C PHE A 230 -11.26 38.89 -13.04
N GLU A 231 -11.65 39.61 -11.98
CA GLU A 231 -11.13 39.43 -10.63
C GLU A 231 -12.15 38.70 -9.75
N PHE A 232 -11.67 37.80 -8.90
CA PHE A 232 -12.46 37.11 -7.89
C PHE A 232 -11.66 36.96 -6.59
N LYS A 233 -12.38 36.77 -5.49
CA LYS A 233 -11.82 36.69 -4.15
C LYS A 233 -11.82 35.26 -3.65
N LEU A 234 -10.76 34.93 -2.92
CA LEU A 234 -10.53 33.64 -2.29
C LEU A 234 -10.09 33.86 -0.84
N THR A 235 -10.47 32.92 0.00
CA THR A 235 -9.86 32.67 1.31
C THR A 235 -8.66 31.72 1.15
N ARG A 236 -7.85 31.64 2.20
CA ARG A 236 -6.75 30.65 2.30
C ARG A 236 -7.26 29.22 2.06
N GLN A 237 -8.40 28.87 2.64
CA GLN A 237 -8.98 27.53 2.52
C GLN A 237 -9.46 27.25 1.10
N GLU A 238 -10.14 28.20 0.44
CA GLU A 238 -10.61 28.01 -0.93
C GLU A 238 -9.45 27.83 -1.91
N LEU A 239 -8.35 28.58 -1.78
CA LEU A 239 -7.16 28.35 -2.61
C LEU A 239 -6.53 26.98 -2.34
N PHE A 240 -6.53 26.53 -1.09
CA PHE A 240 -6.02 25.20 -0.75
C PHE A 240 -6.88 24.08 -1.36
N GLU A 241 -8.20 24.22 -1.36
CA GLU A 241 -9.11 23.26 -2.00
C GLU A 241 -8.95 23.27 -3.52
N VAL A 242 -8.72 24.42 -4.15
CA VAL A 242 -8.38 24.49 -5.59
C VAL A 242 -7.10 23.71 -5.88
N LEU A 243 -6.04 23.92 -5.09
CA LEU A 243 -4.78 23.17 -5.23
C LEU A 243 -5.02 21.65 -5.11
N LYS A 244 -5.77 21.21 -4.09
CA LYS A 244 -6.12 19.79 -3.91
C LYS A 244 -6.89 19.24 -5.11
N ARG A 245 -7.87 19.98 -5.64
CA ARG A 245 -8.64 19.57 -6.82
C ARG A 245 -7.75 19.41 -8.05
N ILE A 246 -6.78 20.30 -8.24
CA ILE A 246 -5.81 20.22 -9.35
C ILE A 246 -4.89 18.99 -9.20
N LEU A 247 -4.40 18.71 -7.99
CA LEU A 247 -3.63 17.50 -7.71
C LEU A 247 -4.46 16.22 -7.91
N LEU A 248 -5.74 16.25 -7.53
CA LEU A 248 -6.68 15.16 -7.77
C LEU A 248 -6.85 14.89 -9.27
N ILE A 249 -7.00 15.92 -10.10
CA ILE A 249 -7.12 15.77 -11.55
C ILE A 249 -5.91 15.04 -12.13
N PHE A 250 -4.70 15.43 -11.74
CA PHE A 250 -3.48 14.72 -12.14
C PHE A 250 -3.51 13.25 -11.70
N LYS A 251 -3.92 12.98 -10.46
CA LYS A 251 -4.02 11.62 -9.90
C LYS A 251 -5.01 10.74 -10.68
N LEU A 252 -6.20 11.25 -11.00
CA LEU A 252 -7.23 10.53 -11.77
C LEU A 252 -6.74 10.17 -13.18
N VAL A 253 -6.07 11.11 -13.84
CA VAL A 253 -5.49 10.88 -15.18
C VAL A 253 -4.36 9.86 -15.12
N ARG A 254 -3.50 9.90 -14.09
CA ARG A 254 -2.44 8.90 -13.86
C ARG A 254 -3.01 7.50 -13.63
N ILE A 255 -4.02 7.36 -12.77
CA ILE A 255 -4.67 6.07 -12.51
C ILE A 255 -5.22 5.50 -13.82
N SER A 256 -5.98 6.29 -14.57
CA SER A 256 -6.60 5.88 -15.83
C SER A 256 -5.56 5.48 -16.90
N GLU A 257 -4.48 6.26 -17.01
CA GLU A 257 -3.36 5.95 -17.91
C GLU A 257 -2.68 4.64 -17.56
N THR A 258 -2.41 4.40 -16.28
CA THR A 258 -1.73 3.19 -15.81
C THR A 258 -2.62 1.96 -16.02
N ILE A 259 -3.92 2.06 -15.76
CA ILE A 259 -4.90 1.01 -16.07
C ILE A 259 -4.83 0.64 -17.55
N PHE A 260 -4.93 1.63 -18.46
CA PHE A 260 -4.87 1.36 -19.89
C PHE A 260 -3.54 0.73 -20.32
N GLY A 261 -2.42 1.22 -19.77
CA GLY A 261 -1.07 0.71 -20.03
C GLY A 261 -0.94 -0.77 -19.66
N PHE A 262 -1.36 -1.16 -18.45
CA PHE A 262 -1.29 -2.56 -18.00
C PHE A 262 -2.33 -3.47 -18.66
N ASP A 263 -3.52 -2.96 -18.96
CA ASP A 263 -4.54 -3.70 -19.71
C ASP A 263 -4.03 -4.11 -21.11
N ASN A 264 -3.09 -3.34 -21.68
CA ASN A 264 -2.57 -3.51 -23.03
C ASN A 264 -1.03 -3.68 -23.06
N LEU A 265 -0.44 -4.17 -21.96
CA LEU A 265 1.00 -4.09 -21.67
C LEU A 265 1.88 -4.66 -22.79
N GLU A 266 1.57 -5.85 -23.31
CA GLU A 266 2.39 -6.51 -24.34
C GLU A 266 2.49 -5.67 -25.62
N ASN A 267 1.36 -5.14 -26.09
CA ASN A 267 1.30 -4.30 -27.28
C ASN A 267 2.00 -2.96 -27.05
N VAL A 268 1.78 -2.34 -25.89
CA VAL A 268 2.42 -1.09 -25.49
C VAL A 268 3.94 -1.26 -25.43
N GLN A 269 4.42 -2.33 -24.78
CA GLN A 269 5.85 -2.60 -24.64
C GLN A 269 6.51 -2.86 -26.00
N SER A 270 5.82 -3.54 -26.91
CA SER A 270 6.30 -3.74 -28.29
C SER A 270 6.53 -2.41 -29.02
N GLU A 271 5.62 -1.43 -28.86
CA GLU A 271 5.79 -0.11 -29.46
C GLU A 271 6.85 0.74 -28.74
N ILE A 272 6.91 0.69 -27.41
CA ILE A 272 7.94 1.39 -26.62
C ILE A 272 9.34 0.90 -26.99
N ASN A 273 9.52 -0.40 -27.22
CA ASN A 273 10.82 -0.99 -27.60
C ASN A 273 11.35 -0.47 -28.95
N LYS A 274 10.50 0.15 -29.78
CA LYS A 274 10.91 0.80 -31.04
C LYS A 274 11.41 2.23 -30.83
N LEU A 275 11.15 2.82 -29.66
CA LEU A 275 11.58 4.17 -29.32
C LEU A 275 13.05 4.19 -28.88
N ASP A 276 13.66 5.36 -28.98
CA ASP A 276 14.97 5.60 -28.41
C ASP A 276 14.89 5.56 -26.88
N LYS A 277 15.49 4.53 -26.27
CA LYS A 277 15.49 4.33 -24.81
C LYS A 277 16.14 5.50 -24.05
N THR A 278 16.99 6.30 -24.69
CA THR A 278 17.59 7.49 -24.05
C THR A 278 16.57 8.59 -23.74
N LEU A 279 15.40 8.55 -24.38
CA LEU A 279 14.30 9.49 -24.14
C LEU A 279 13.43 9.09 -22.95
N ILE A 280 13.58 7.87 -22.43
CA ILE A 280 12.82 7.35 -21.30
C ILE A 280 13.73 7.34 -20.08
N ASN A 281 13.48 8.25 -19.15
CA ASN A 281 14.23 8.34 -17.91
C ASN A 281 13.31 8.18 -16.70
N ILE A 282 13.37 6.99 -16.09
CA ILE A 282 12.67 6.72 -14.84
C ILE A 282 13.60 7.10 -13.69
N ARG A 283 13.16 8.07 -12.89
CA ARG A 283 13.89 8.56 -11.74
C ARG A 283 13.99 7.49 -10.64
N GLU A 284 15.14 7.42 -9.97
CA GLU A 284 15.40 6.44 -8.89
C GLU A 284 14.38 6.49 -7.75
N ASP A 285 13.78 7.64 -7.46
CA ASP A 285 12.71 7.76 -6.46
C ASP A 285 11.46 6.96 -6.81
N ALA A 286 11.09 6.96 -8.09
CA ALA A 286 9.95 6.19 -8.58
C ALA A 286 10.24 4.69 -8.47
N LYS A 287 11.42 4.27 -8.95
CA LYS A 287 11.87 2.88 -8.86
C LYS A 287 11.89 2.38 -7.43
N LEU A 288 12.40 3.19 -6.50
CA LEU A 288 12.44 2.83 -5.08
C LEU A 288 11.04 2.73 -4.47
N LEU A 289 10.10 3.61 -4.83
CA LEU A 289 8.72 3.53 -4.34
C LEU A 289 8.02 2.27 -4.83
N ASP A 290 8.16 1.93 -6.11
CA ASP A 290 7.53 0.73 -6.68
C ASP A 290 8.15 -0.53 -6.10
N PHE A 291 9.48 -0.58 -5.97
CA PHE A 291 10.19 -1.67 -5.28
C PHE A 291 9.74 -1.84 -3.83
N TYR A 292 9.66 -0.75 -3.08
CA TYR A 292 9.20 -0.75 -1.69
C TYR A 292 7.75 -1.22 -1.57
N SER A 293 6.85 -0.66 -2.37
CA SER A 293 5.41 -0.97 -2.34
C SER A 293 5.13 -2.42 -2.75
N GLY A 294 5.86 -2.95 -3.74
CA GLY A 294 5.74 -4.33 -4.19
C GLY A 294 6.20 -5.36 -3.14
N ILE A 295 7.20 -5.01 -2.31
CA ILE A 295 7.64 -5.85 -1.18
C ILE A 295 6.67 -5.72 0.00
N GLU A 296 6.25 -4.50 0.33
CA GLU A 296 5.39 -4.25 1.48
C GLU A 296 4.00 -4.88 1.32
N SER A 297 3.42 -4.83 0.11
CA SER A 297 2.16 -5.51 -0.22
C SER A 297 2.22 -7.04 -0.15
N GLN A 298 3.41 -7.62 0.00
CA GLN A 298 3.62 -9.05 0.24
C GLN A 298 3.83 -9.37 1.74
N GLY A 299 3.66 -8.38 2.61
CA GLY A 299 3.75 -8.53 4.06
C GLY A 299 5.17 -8.42 4.59
N PHE A 300 6.08 -7.77 3.88
CA PHE A 300 7.47 -7.60 4.32
C PHE A 300 7.84 -6.13 4.42
N ARG A 301 8.43 -5.72 5.54
CA ARG A 301 9.01 -4.38 5.68
C ARG A 301 10.48 -4.40 5.31
N ILE A 302 10.91 -3.42 4.51
CA ILE A 302 12.33 -3.20 4.21
C ILE A 302 12.98 -2.50 5.41
N VAL A 303 13.81 -3.22 6.15
CA VAL A 303 14.57 -2.68 7.29
C VAL A 303 15.82 -1.95 6.81
N GLU A 304 16.50 -2.52 5.82
CA GLU A 304 17.70 -1.96 5.24
C GLU A 304 17.82 -2.35 3.77
N LEU A 305 18.24 -1.38 2.95
CA LEU A 305 18.63 -1.59 1.56
C LEU A 305 20.02 -1.00 1.36
N LYS A 306 20.95 -1.83 0.89
CA LYS A 306 22.30 -1.42 0.51
C LYS A 306 22.53 -1.83 -0.93
N THR A 307 22.82 -0.88 -1.80
CA THR A 307 23.09 -1.15 -3.21
C THR A 307 24.46 -0.67 -3.66
N SER A 308 25.08 -1.45 -4.55
CA SER A 308 26.29 -1.10 -5.29
C SER A 308 26.37 -1.98 -6.54
N ASN A 309 27.21 -1.63 -7.51
CA ASN A 309 27.35 -2.44 -8.73
C ASN A 309 27.79 -3.88 -8.45
N ASN A 310 28.57 -4.11 -7.39
CA ASN A 310 29.07 -5.45 -7.08
C ASN A 310 28.13 -6.20 -6.14
N ASN A 311 27.64 -5.54 -5.09
CA ASN A 311 26.85 -6.19 -4.05
C ASN A 311 25.59 -5.40 -3.73
N SER A 312 24.45 -6.07 -3.68
CA SER A 312 23.23 -5.54 -3.09
C SER A 312 22.68 -6.46 -2.01
N ALA A 313 22.26 -5.85 -0.91
CA ALA A 313 21.70 -6.54 0.24
C ALA A 313 20.38 -5.88 0.67
N LEU A 314 19.38 -6.72 0.87
CA LEU A 314 18.04 -6.37 1.32
C LEU A 314 17.76 -7.08 2.65
N ILE A 315 17.44 -6.32 3.69
CA ILE A 315 17.01 -6.87 4.98
C ILE A 315 15.50 -6.66 5.11
N LEU A 316 14.77 -7.76 5.27
CA LEU A 316 13.32 -7.78 5.37
C LEU A 316 12.89 -8.23 6.76
N ARG A 317 11.86 -7.57 7.30
CA ARG A 317 11.16 -8.00 8.50
C ARG A 317 9.74 -8.42 8.13
N ASP A 318 9.31 -9.57 8.61
CA ASP A 318 7.94 -10.01 8.41
C ASP A 318 6.94 -9.09 9.13
N LEU A 319 5.91 -8.65 8.41
CA LEU A 319 4.77 -7.92 8.97
C LEU A 319 3.69 -8.86 9.47
N GLU A 320 3.66 -10.12 9.02
CA GLU A 320 2.71 -11.12 9.48
C GLU A 320 3.08 -11.60 10.89
N PRO A 321 2.25 -11.35 11.91
CA PRO A 321 2.57 -11.77 13.27
C PRO A 321 2.45 -13.28 13.37
N TYR A 322 3.59 -13.95 13.54
CA TYR A 322 3.67 -15.41 13.73
C TYR A 322 3.16 -16.22 12.52
N GLY A 323 3.51 -15.82 11.28
CA GLY A 323 3.25 -16.61 10.06
C GLY A 323 4.07 -17.91 9.98
N ASP A 324 3.84 -18.75 8.97
CA ASP A 324 4.67 -19.94 8.70
C ASP A 324 6.10 -19.50 8.28
N PHE A 325 7.05 -19.57 9.21
CA PHE A 325 8.36 -18.94 9.01
C PHE A 325 9.13 -19.51 7.82
N ILE A 326 8.96 -20.80 7.52
CA ILE A 326 9.66 -21.43 6.39
C ILE A 326 9.04 -21.02 5.08
N LYS A 327 7.70 -21.06 4.96
CA LYS A 327 7.03 -20.58 3.75
C LYS A 327 7.35 -19.12 3.51
N ARG A 328 7.31 -18.28 4.55
CA ARG A 328 7.64 -16.84 4.47
C ARG A 328 9.11 -16.60 4.11
N ALA A 329 10.04 -17.36 4.67
CA ALA A 329 11.46 -17.29 4.32
C ALA A 329 11.73 -17.68 2.87
N ILE A 330 11.12 -18.77 2.38
CA ILE A 330 11.20 -19.18 0.97
C ILE A 330 10.55 -18.14 0.06
N HIS A 331 9.41 -17.57 0.46
CA HIS A 331 8.77 -16.50 -0.30
C HIS A 331 9.71 -15.29 -0.42
N SER A 332 10.36 -14.89 0.66
CA SER A 332 11.28 -13.75 0.67
C SER A 332 12.47 -13.93 -0.29
N SER A 333 12.88 -15.16 -0.60
CA SER A 333 13.99 -15.40 -1.53
C SER A 333 13.66 -14.99 -2.96
N GLN A 334 12.37 -14.89 -3.30
CA GLN A 334 11.93 -14.43 -4.62
C GLN A 334 12.31 -12.97 -4.88
N PHE A 335 12.48 -12.18 -3.81
CA PHE A 335 12.92 -10.78 -3.91
C PHE A 335 14.38 -10.63 -4.34
N LEU A 336 15.16 -11.71 -4.46
CA LEU A 336 16.46 -11.66 -5.12
C LEU A 336 16.34 -11.15 -6.57
N TYR A 337 15.28 -11.58 -7.27
CA TYR A 337 15.02 -11.12 -8.64
C TYR A 337 14.58 -9.65 -8.65
N SER A 338 13.67 -9.25 -7.75
CA SER A 338 13.26 -7.85 -7.61
C SER A 338 14.46 -6.94 -7.26
N LEU A 339 15.34 -7.41 -6.39
CA LEU A 339 16.55 -6.68 -6.01
C LEU A 339 17.51 -6.54 -7.20
N TRP A 340 17.65 -7.58 -8.02
CA TRP A 340 18.43 -7.51 -9.25
C TRP A 340 17.84 -6.52 -10.26
N LEU A 341 16.52 -6.54 -10.49
CA LEU A 341 15.86 -5.57 -11.37
C LEU A 341 16.05 -4.13 -10.89
N TYR A 342 16.18 -3.92 -9.58
CA TYR A 342 16.42 -2.61 -9.00
C TYR A 342 17.88 -2.16 -9.09
N SER A 343 18.85 -3.06 -8.81
CA SER A 343 20.25 -2.68 -8.60
C SER A 343 21.24 -3.15 -9.67
N GLU A 344 20.85 -4.13 -10.49
CA GLU A 344 21.68 -4.83 -11.48
C GLU A 344 22.99 -5.42 -10.92
N SER A 345 23.05 -5.63 -9.60
CA SER A 345 24.30 -6.02 -8.92
C SER A 345 24.76 -7.42 -9.28
N GLU A 346 26.07 -7.66 -9.24
CA GLU A 346 26.67 -8.98 -9.47
C GLU A 346 26.27 -10.01 -8.42
N CYS A 347 26.28 -9.63 -7.14
CA CYS A 347 25.94 -10.50 -6.03
C CYS A 347 24.77 -9.91 -5.23
N LEU A 348 23.79 -10.75 -4.92
CA LEU A 348 22.52 -10.36 -4.34
C LEU A 348 22.26 -11.16 -3.07
N LYS A 349 21.74 -10.46 -2.05
CA LYS A 349 21.45 -11.04 -0.75
C LYS A 349 20.12 -10.54 -0.21
N VAL A 350 19.29 -11.48 0.23
CA VAL A 350 18.08 -11.18 1.02
C VAL A 350 18.22 -11.82 2.39
N GLU A 351 18.15 -11.00 3.44
CA GLU A 351 18.06 -11.44 4.83
C GLU A 351 16.61 -11.35 5.30
N TYR A 352 16.06 -12.46 5.75
CA TYR A 352 14.71 -12.53 6.29
C TYR A 352 14.75 -12.60 7.82
N HIS A 353 14.07 -11.63 8.44
CA HIS A 353 13.89 -11.51 9.87
C HIS A 353 12.43 -11.76 10.22
N LEU A 354 12.21 -12.47 11.33
CA LEU A 354 10.88 -12.71 11.87
C LEU A 354 10.23 -11.40 12.32
N PHE A 355 8.93 -11.45 12.61
CA PHE A 355 8.17 -10.31 13.13
C PHE A 355 8.78 -9.69 14.41
N ASN A 356 9.52 -10.47 15.21
CA ASN A 356 10.22 -10.00 16.41
C ASN A 356 11.59 -9.33 16.11
N GLY A 357 12.04 -9.35 14.85
CA GLY A 357 13.31 -8.78 14.39
C GLY A 357 14.49 -9.77 14.38
N GLU A 358 14.29 -11.00 14.86
CA GLU A 358 15.33 -12.03 14.88
C GLU A 358 15.64 -12.51 13.46
N LYS A 359 16.93 -12.66 13.15
CA LYS A 359 17.39 -13.12 11.84
C LYS A 359 17.14 -14.62 11.70
N PHE A 360 16.29 -15.01 10.77
CA PHE A 360 15.88 -16.40 10.58
C PHE A 360 16.59 -17.07 9.41
N PHE A 361 16.71 -16.36 8.28
CA PHE A 361 17.12 -16.97 7.03
C PHE A 361 17.88 -15.99 6.13
N THR A 362 18.76 -16.51 5.27
CA THR A 362 19.48 -15.73 4.28
C THR A 362 19.51 -16.48 2.96
N SER A 363 19.18 -15.75 1.89
CA SER A 363 19.23 -16.22 0.51
C SER A 363 20.26 -15.40 -0.27
N GLU A 364 21.17 -16.06 -0.98
CA GLU A 364 22.26 -15.44 -1.74
C GLU A 364 22.32 -16.01 -3.17
N ILE A 365 22.55 -15.17 -4.18
CA ILE A 365 22.75 -15.60 -5.57
C ILE A 365 23.67 -14.63 -6.33
N ASP A 366 24.40 -15.14 -7.33
CA ASP A 366 25.08 -14.34 -8.34
C ASP A 366 24.14 -14.06 -9.52
N ASN A 367 24.24 -12.90 -10.16
CA ASN A 367 23.30 -12.47 -11.20
C ASN A 367 23.42 -13.24 -12.54
N LYS A 368 24.34 -14.19 -12.68
CA LYS A 368 24.56 -14.94 -13.92
C LYS A 368 23.29 -15.62 -14.41
N ASP A 369 22.54 -16.25 -13.49
CA ASP A 369 21.29 -16.93 -13.83
C ASP A 369 20.20 -15.96 -14.30
N PHE A 370 20.27 -14.69 -13.90
CA PHE A 370 19.36 -13.64 -14.39
C PHE A 370 19.79 -13.10 -15.75
N ILE A 371 21.09 -12.89 -15.97
CA ILE A 371 21.64 -12.42 -17.26
C ILE A 371 21.43 -13.46 -18.36
N ASP A 372 21.68 -14.74 -18.06
CA ASP A 372 21.60 -15.84 -19.02
C ASP A 372 20.15 -16.30 -19.29
N SER A 373 19.18 -15.71 -18.58
CA SER A 373 17.77 -16.07 -18.70
C SER A 373 17.16 -15.58 -20.03
N SER A 374 16.18 -16.34 -20.53
CA SER A 374 15.40 -15.97 -21.71
C SER A 374 14.05 -15.37 -21.30
N GLU A 375 13.35 -14.69 -22.22
CA GLU A 375 11.98 -14.19 -21.98
C GLU A 375 10.98 -15.31 -21.59
N LYS A 376 11.31 -16.58 -21.86
CA LYS A 376 10.48 -17.74 -21.50
C LYS A 376 10.88 -18.38 -20.17
N SER A 377 11.99 -17.94 -19.58
CA SER A 377 12.51 -18.54 -18.36
C SER A 377 11.56 -18.25 -17.19
N THR A 378 11.27 -19.27 -16.40
CA THR A 378 10.44 -19.09 -15.20
C THR A 378 11.28 -18.56 -14.05
N LEU A 379 10.66 -17.86 -13.09
CA LEU A 379 11.37 -17.38 -11.89
C LEU A 379 12.06 -18.53 -11.13
N ASN A 380 11.44 -19.72 -11.11
CA ASN A 380 12.03 -20.90 -10.47
C ASN A 380 13.32 -21.38 -11.18
N GLU A 381 13.39 -21.26 -12.50
CA GLU A 381 14.61 -21.55 -13.25
C GLU A 381 15.71 -20.54 -12.94
N MET A 382 15.35 -19.25 -12.85
CA MET A 382 16.27 -18.16 -12.52
C MET A 382 16.81 -18.24 -11.08
N LEU A 383 16.06 -18.82 -10.16
CA LEU A 383 16.43 -18.94 -8.74
C LEU A 383 17.01 -20.33 -8.37
N LYS A 384 17.40 -21.12 -9.36
CA LYS A 384 17.84 -22.51 -9.13
C LYS A 384 19.12 -22.62 -8.30
N ASN A 385 20.04 -21.67 -8.42
CA ASN A 385 21.33 -21.69 -7.73
C ASN A 385 21.36 -20.79 -6.48
N VAL A 386 20.19 -20.44 -5.93
CA VAL A 386 20.14 -19.70 -4.67
C VAL A 386 20.75 -20.54 -3.55
N LYS A 387 21.70 -19.94 -2.82
CA LYS A 387 22.26 -20.49 -1.60
C LYS A 387 21.42 -20.07 -0.41
N PHE A 388 20.89 -21.05 0.31
CA PHE A 388 20.06 -20.88 1.49
C PHE A 388 20.84 -21.13 2.77
N THR A 389 20.78 -20.21 3.74
CA THR A 389 21.44 -20.33 5.04
C THR A 389 20.43 -20.06 6.17
N PRO A 390 19.93 -21.10 6.88
CA PRO A 390 19.11 -20.91 8.07
C PRO A 390 19.97 -20.50 9.27
N HIS A 391 19.44 -19.63 10.13
CA HIS A 391 20.11 -19.13 11.34
C HIS A 391 19.45 -19.62 12.63
N ILE A 392 18.19 -20.08 12.56
CA ILE A 392 17.44 -20.66 13.68
C ILE A 392 17.08 -22.09 13.29
N GLN A 393 17.30 -23.04 14.20
CA GLN A 393 17.14 -24.49 13.93
C GLN A 393 15.89 -25.11 14.54
N GLU A 394 15.40 -24.60 15.68
CA GLU A 394 14.16 -25.04 16.33
C GLU A 394 13.14 -23.89 16.27
N TYR A 395 12.02 -24.09 15.60
CA TYR A 395 10.97 -23.09 15.44
C TYR A 395 9.64 -23.75 15.08
N GLN A 396 8.56 -23.19 15.61
CA GLN A 396 7.17 -23.59 15.33
C GLN A 396 6.87 -25.10 15.39
N ASP A 397 7.56 -25.84 16.25
CA ASP A 397 7.54 -27.31 16.30
C ASP A 397 7.12 -27.88 17.67
N ILE A 398 6.72 -27.03 18.62
CA ILE A 398 6.37 -27.45 19.98
C ILE A 398 4.90 -27.20 20.29
N ASN A 399 4.20 -28.29 20.62
CA ASN A 399 2.89 -28.24 21.24
C ASN A 399 3.02 -28.14 22.78
N PRO A 400 2.48 -27.10 23.43
CA PRO A 400 2.56 -26.93 24.88
C PRO A 400 2.00 -28.13 25.66
N ILE A 401 0.97 -28.79 25.15
CA ILE A 401 0.33 -29.90 25.87
C ILE A 401 1.25 -31.12 25.98
N ASP A 402 2.13 -31.33 25.01
CA ASP A 402 3.06 -32.45 24.98
C ASP A 402 4.26 -32.24 25.92
N THR A 403 4.44 -31.00 26.39
CA THR A 403 5.55 -30.63 27.29
C THR A 403 5.17 -30.68 28.78
N ILE A 404 3.88 -30.74 29.10
CA ILE A 404 3.39 -30.70 30.48
C ILE A 404 2.54 -31.94 30.79
N ASP A 405 3.06 -32.80 31.67
CA ASP A 405 2.34 -33.98 32.14
C ASP A 405 0.96 -33.63 32.72
N PHE A 406 -0.10 -34.19 32.11
CA PHE A 406 -1.45 -34.04 32.64
C PHE A 406 -1.60 -34.77 33.99
N PRO A 407 -2.07 -34.10 35.06
CA PRO A 407 -2.11 -34.71 36.39
C PRO A 407 -2.99 -35.97 36.45
N LYS A 408 -2.41 -37.10 36.88
CA LYS A 408 -3.10 -38.41 37.00
C LYS A 408 -4.39 -38.37 37.82
N ASP A 409 -4.46 -37.48 38.81
CA ASP A 409 -5.66 -37.31 39.64
C ASP A 409 -6.84 -36.71 38.85
N LEU A 410 -6.55 -35.89 37.83
CA LEU A 410 -7.56 -35.27 36.99
C LEU A 410 -8.08 -36.23 35.91
N GLN A 411 -7.26 -37.18 35.45
CA GLN A 411 -7.67 -38.21 34.47
C GLN A 411 -8.84 -39.08 34.99
N LYS A 412 -8.92 -39.28 36.31
CA LYS A 412 -9.95 -40.10 36.96
C LYS A 412 -11.27 -39.35 37.17
N LEU A 413 -11.30 -38.03 36.95
CA LEU A 413 -12.49 -37.22 37.18
C LEU A 413 -13.43 -37.27 35.97
N LYS A 414 -14.73 -37.42 36.24
CA LYS A 414 -15.75 -37.34 35.19
C LYS A 414 -15.85 -35.89 34.70
N SER A 415 -15.54 -35.68 33.41
CA SER A 415 -15.68 -34.35 32.80
C SER A 415 -17.13 -33.90 32.77
N ARG A 416 -17.34 -32.60 33.00
CA ARG A 416 -18.62 -31.90 32.87
C ARG A 416 -18.56 -30.79 31.81
N TYR A 417 -17.43 -30.63 31.14
CA TYR A 417 -17.21 -29.57 30.17
C TYR A 417 -17.75 -29.97 28.80
N LEU A 418 -18.16 -28.95 28.04
CA LEU A 418 -18.66 -29.10 26.69
C LEU A 418 -17.73 -28.35 25.72
N SER A 419 -17.58 -28.86 24.51
CA SER A 419 -16.96 -28.15 23.39
C SER A 419 -17.82 -26.97 22.96
N GLN A 420 -17.28 -26.13 22.07
CA GLN A 420 -18.05 -25.06 21.42
C GLN A 420 -19.26 -25.58 20.63
N GLN A 421 -19.24 -26.85 20.22
CA GLN A 421 -20.34 -27.51 19.51
C GLN A 421 -21.33 -28.22 20.46
N GLY A 422 -21.10 -28.13 21.78
CA GLY A 422 -21.98 -28.71 22.80
C GLY A 422 -21.69 -30.18 23.15
N GLU A 423 -20.60 -30.74 22.63
CA GLU A 423 -20.22 -32.14 22.88
C GLU A 423 -19.45 -32.29 24.19
N ARG A 424 -19.59 -33.41 24.90
CA ARG A 424 -18.80 -33.64 26.11
C ARG A 424 -17.33 -33.89 25.76
N ILE A 425 -16.45 -33.08 26.32
CA ILE A 425 -14.99 -33.18 26.13
C ILE A 425 -14.28 -33.66 27.39
N SER A 426 -13.05 -34.16 27.26
CA SER A 426 -12.21 -34.52 28.41
C SER A 426 -11.79 -33.27 29.20
N ILE A 427 -11.28 -33.45 30.42
CA ILE A 427 -10.77 -32.33 31.22
C ILE A 427 -9.49 -31.75 30.61
N GLU A 428 -8.67 -32.60 30.00
CA GLU A 428 -7.46 -32.23 29.27
C GLU A 428 -7.79 -31.41 28.03
N GLU A 429 -8.77 -31.86 27.24
CA GLU A 429 -9.26 -31.11 26.07
C GLU A 429 -9.88 -29.77 26.48
N PHE A 430 -10.64 -29.74 27.58
CA PHE A 430 -11.12 -28.48 28.15
C PHE A 430 -9.95 -27.55 28.54
N ALA A 431 -8.91 -28.07 29.19
CA ALA A 431 -7.76 -27.26 29.59
C ALA A 431 -7.02 -26.68 28.37
N ASN A 432 -6.93 -27.45 27.28
CA ASN A 432 -6.36 -26.99 26.02
C ASN A 432 -7.18 -25.86 25.38
N GLN A 433 -8.47 -26.10 25.13
CA GLN A 433 -9.37 -25.09 24.52
C GLN A 433 -9.49 -23.82 25.38
N PHE A 434 -9.52 -23.98 26.70
CA PHE A 434 -9.56 -22.86 27.63
C PHE A 434 -8.24 -22.06 27.62
N THR A 435 -7.10 -22.74 27.59
CA THR A 435 -5.77 -22.11 27.42
C THR A 435 -5.72 -21.29 26.13
N GLN A 436 -6.15 -21.83 24.99
CA GLN A 436 -6.18 -21.09 23.72
C GLN A 436 -7.07 -19.84 23.79
N SER A 437 -8.23 -19.93 24.46
CA SER A 437 -9.11 -18.77 24.67
C SER A 437 -8.44 -17.66 25.48
N VAL A 438 -7.68 -18.02 26.52
CA VAL A 438 -6.93 -17.07 27.37
C VAL A 438 -5.71 -16.53 26.63
N PHE A 439 -4.99 -17.39 25.92
CA PHE A 439 -3.84 -17.04 25.09
C PHE A 439 -4.23 -16.06 23.98
N CYS A 440 -5.41 -16.22 23.36
CA CYS A 440 -5.95 -15.23 22.42
C CYS A 440 -6.03 -13.83 23.04
N ASN A 441 -6.52 -13.71 24.28
CA ASN A 441 -6.59 -12.42 24.96
C ASN A 441 -5.19 -11.83 25.23
N TYR A 442 -4.21 -12.67 25.57
CA TYR A 442 -2.80 -12.25 25.66
C TYR A 442 -2.29 -11.73 24.30
N LEU A 443 -2.51 -12.50 23.22
CA LEU A 443 -2.10 -12.11 21.87
C LEU A 443 -2.70 -10.76 21.45
N VAL A 444 -3.98 -10.53 21.74
CA VAL A 444 -4.65 -9.25 21.44
C VAL A 444 -3.90 -8.08 22.08
N LEU A 445 -3.66 -8.15 23.39
CA LEU A 445 -2.94 -7.10 24.11
C LEU A 445 -1.50 -6.95 23.60
N LYS A 446 -0.78 -8.06 23.39
CA LYS A 446 0.58 -8.02 22.86
C LYS A 446 0.63 -7.35 21.48
N SER A 447 -0.35 -7.64 20.62
CA SER A 447 -0.44 -7.07 19.27
C SER A 447 -0.78 -5.58 19.24
N GLU A 448 -1.43 -5.06 20.29
CA GLU A 448 -1.67 -3.62 20.48
C GLU A 448 -0.53 -2.95 21.28
N GLY A 449 0.62 -3.62 21.39
CA GLY A 449 1.86 -3.09 21.94
C GLY A 449 1.84 -2.89 23.45
N PHE A 450 1.13 -3.75 24.18
CA PHE A 450 1.29 -3.88 25.63
C PHE A 450 2.59 -4.63 25.92
N GLU A 451 3.39 -4.10 26.85
CA GLU A 451 4.60 -4.79 27.32
C GLU A 451 4.23 -6.08 28.05
N GLU A 452 5.05 -7.12 27.89
CA GLU A 452 4.77 -8.42 28.51
C GLU A 452 4.68 -8.33 30.03
N SER A 453 5.57 -7.55 30.65
CA SER A 453 5.57 -7.27 32.08
C SER A 453 4.33 -6.52 32.57
N ALA A 454 3.58 -5.89 31.67
CA ALA A 454 2.34 -5.19 31.96
C ALA A 454 1.10 -6.06 31.77
N ILE A 455 1.22 -7.27 31.23
CA ILE A 455 0.12 -8.21 31.05
C ILE A 455 0.10 -9.23 32.20
N LYS A 456 -1.02 -9.30 32.92
CA LYS A 456 -1.25 -10.22 34.04
C LYS A 456 -2.37 -11.20 33.70
N ILE A 457 -2.14 -12.48 33.97
CA ILE A 457 -3.12 -13.54 33.73
C ILE A 457 -3.48 -14.18 35.08
N ILE A 458 -4.79 -14.31 35.34
CA ILE A 458 -5.31 -14.88 36.58
C ILE A 458 -6.31 -15.96 36.22
N VAL A 459 -6.12 -17.19 36.74
CA VAL A 459 -7.08 -18.30 36.60
C VAL A 459 -7.77 -18.55 37.94
N GLY A 460 -9.09 -18.33 37.97
CA GLY A 460 -9.97 -18.46 39.12
C GLY A 460 -10.95 -19.63 39.03
N SER A 461 -11.91 -19.68 39.96
CA SER A 461 -12.97 -20.70 39.95
C SER A 461 -14.10 -20.42 38.96
N ASP A 462 -14.20 -19.18 38.49
CA ASP A 462 -15.19 -18.62 37.59
C ASP A 462 -14.64 -18.29 36.19
N GLY A 463 -13.35 -18.54 35.96
CA GLY A 463 -12.72 -18.46 34.64
C GLY A 463 -11.33 -17.88 34.71
N SER A 464 -11.00 -17.04 33.73
CA SER A 464 -9.72 -16.34 33.65
C SER A 464 -9.92 -14.86 33.34
N MET A 465 -8.97 -14.05 33.83
CA MET A 465 -8.83 -12.64 33.52
C MET A 465 -7.45 -12.38 32.94
N VAL A 466 -7.41 -11.74 31.77
CA VAL A 466 -6.17 -11.17 31.21
C VAL A 466 -6.28 -9.66 31.34
N ILE A 467 -5.33 -9.06 32.06
CA ILE A 467 -5.30 -7.63 32.39
C ILE A 467 -4.05 -7.04 31.78
N GLY A 468 -4.18 -6.01 30.96
CA GLY A 468 -3.06 -5.21 30.46
C GLY A 468 -3.22 -3.75 30.87
N ASP A 469 -2.12 -3.06 31.17
CA ASP A 469 -2.13 -1.61 31.34
C ASP A 469 -1.19 -0.97 30.30
N LYS A 470 -1.73 -0.02 29.53
CA LYS A 470 -0.98 0.79 28.57
C LYS A 470 -1.48 2.23 28.66
N TYR A 471 -0.55 3.17 28.85
CA TYR A 471 -0.86 4.60 29.00
C TYR A 471 -1.90 4.93 30.10
N ASN A 472 -1.85 4.21 31.23
CA ASN A 472 -2.83 4.30 32.33
C ASN A 472 -4.27 3.94 31.90
N LYS A 473 -4.43 3.16 30.82
CA LYS A 473 -5.71 2.62 30.36
C LYS A 473 -5.71 1.11 30.62
N PRO A 474 -6.28 0.65 31.75
CA PRO A 474 -6.38 -0.78 32.02
C PRO A 474 -7.41 -1.44 31.10
N MET A 475 -6.99 -2.53 30.46
CA MET A 475 -7.83 -3.40 29.64
C MET A 475 -8.02 -4.72 30.36
N VAL A 476 -9.26 -5.18 30.45
CA VAL A 476 -9.61 -6.46 31.10
C VAL A 476 -10.39 -7.31 30.12
N LEU A 477 -9.86 -8.50 29.83
CA LEU A 477 -10.47 -9.49 28.96
C LEU A 477 -10.78 -10.76 29.75
N HIS A 478 -12.07 -11.12 29.80
CA HIS A 478 -12.56 -12.26 30.57
C HIS A 478 -12.78 -13.50 29.70
N VAL A 479 -12.43 -14.68 30.24
CA VAL A 479 -12.82 -15.99 29.69
C VAL A 479 -13.59 -16.75 30.77
N PRO A 480 -14.93 -16.74 30.76
CA PRO A 480 -15.71 -17.36 31.83
C PRO A 480 -15.70 -18.90 31.74
N ALA A 481 -15.44 -19.57 32.86
CA ALA A 481 -15.57 -21.03 32.98
C ALA A 481 -15.60 -21.48 34.45
N ARG A 482 -16.43 -22.48 34.78
CA ARG A 482 -16.51 -22.99 36.17
C ARG A 482 -15.42 -24.02 36.47
N ILE A 483 -14.26 -23.57 36.96
CA ILE A 483 -13.08 -24.40 37.24
C ILE A 483 -12.89 -24.57 38.75
N ILE A 484 -13.71 -25.39 39.42
CA ILE A 484 -13.67 -25.51 40.90
C ILE A 484 -12.36 -26.17 41.40
N ASN A 485 -11.79 -27.09 40.62
CA ASN A 485 -10.63 -27.88 41.05
C ASN A 485 -9.34 -27.04 41.01
N LYS A 486 -8.71 -26.82 42.17
CA LYS A 486 -7.46 -26.05 42.31
C LYS A 486 -6.25 -26.64 41.57
N LYS A 487 -6.16 -27.97 41.46
CA LYS A 487 -5.09 -28.62 40.67
C LYS A 487 -5.26 -28.33 39.18
N LEU A 488 -6.52 -28.34 38.69
CA LEU A 488 -6.82 -27.98 37.31
C LEU A 488 -6.53 -26.49 37.02
N GLN A 489 -6.88 -25.57 37.94
CA GLN A 489 -6.51 -24.15 37.82
C GLN A 489 -4.99 -23.97 37.66
N LYS A 490 -4.20 -24.63 38.52
CA LYS A 490 -2.73 -24.55 38.46
C LYS A 490 -2.16 -25.15 37.18
N TYR A 491 -2.71 -26.28 36.73
CA TYR A 491 -2.31 -26.90 35.47
C TYR A 491 -2.57 -25.97 34.27
N ILE A 492 -3.77 -25.39 34.19
CA ILE A 492 -4.13 -24.44 33.13
C ILE A 492 -3.20 -23.21 33.15
N LEU A 493 -2.92 -22.64 34.33
CA LEU A 493 -2.01 -21.51 34.43
C LEU A 493 -0.60 -21.85 33.90
N ASN A 494 -0.06 -23.01 34.29
CA ASN A 494 1.24 -23.47 33.78
C ASN A 494 1.21 -23.68 32.26
N LEU A 495 0.12 -24.24 31.72
CA LEU A 495 -0.05 -24.43 30.29
C LEU A 495 -0.10 -23.10 29.53
N ILE A 496 -0.76 -22.08 30.08
CA ILE A 496 -0.77 -20.72 29.52
C ILE A 496 0.64 -20.11 29.56
N GLU A 497 1.35 -20.20 30.68
CA GLU A 497 2.71 -19.66 30.82
C GLU A 497 3.67 -20.29 29.80
N VAL A 498 3.65 -21.61 29.65
CA VAL A 498 4.47 -22.33 28.66
C VAL A 498 4.07 -21.97 27.22
N THR A 499 2.77 -21.83 26.94
CA THR A 499 2.29 -21.42 25.61
C THR A 499 2.81 -20.03 25.25
N ILE A 500 2.78 -19.08 26.20
CA ILE A 500 3.30 -17.72 26.01
C ILE A 500 4.82 -17.73 25.81
N ASP A 501 5.55 -18.51 26.62
CA ASP A 501 7.00 -18.65 26.47
C ASP A 501 7.38 -19.20 25.09
N PHE A 502 6.73 -20.27 24.63
CA PHE A 502 6.97 -20.81 23.30
C PHE A 502 6.59 -19.83 22.18
N TYR A 503 5.54 -19.05 22.35
CA TYR A 503 5.18 -18.00 21.39
C TYR A 503 6.24 -16.89 21.35
N ASN A 504 6.68 -16.37 22.51
CA ASN A 504 7.65 -15.28 22.58
C ASN A 504 9.02 -15.70 22.02
N ASN A 505 9.37 -16.98 22.17
CA ASN A 505 10.60 -17.57 21.63
C ASN A 505 10.44 -18.21 20.24
N ALA A 506 9.33 -17.98 19.54
CA ALA A 506 9.12 -18.46 18.15
C ALA A 506 9.11 -20.00 17.97
N ARG A 507 8.79 -20.77 19.04
CA ARG A 507 8.79 -22.24 19.08
C ARG A 507 7.40 -22.87 19.11
N LEU A 508 6.36 -22.11 19.47
CA LEU A 508 4.98 -22.60 19.50
C LEU A 508 4.52 -23.01 18.10
N GLU A 509 3.89 -24.18 17.96
CA GLU A 509 3.31 -24.62 16.68
C GLU A 509 2.46 -23.54 16.02
N TYR A 510 2.70 -23.33 14.72
CA TYR A 510 2.02 -22.32 13.91
C TYR A 510 0.49 -22.53 13.93
N GLU A 511 0.05 -23.78 13.80
CA GLU A 511 -1.35 -24.18 13.78
C GLU A 511 -2.08 -23.79 15.08
N ILE A 512 -1.39 -23.79 16.23
CA ILE A 512 -1.98 -23.39 17.51
C ILE A 512 -2.27 -21.88 17.51
N VAL A 513 -1.34 -21.06 17.00
CA VAL A 513 -1.52 -19.61 16.94
C VAL A 513 -2.63 -19.25 15.96
N GLU A 514 -2.64 -19.85 14.78
CA GLU A 514 -3.65 -19.60 13.76
C GLU A 514 -5.04 -20.05 14.20
N SER A 515 -5.18 -21.28 14.70
CA SER A 515 -6.45 -21.76 15.24
C SER A 515 -6.93 -20.90 16.41
N THR A 516 -6.01 -20.41 17.25
CA THR A 516 -6.33 -19.48 18.33
C THR A 516 -6.89 -18.16 17.78
N LYS A 517 -6.24 -17.57 16.78
CA LYS A 517 -6.70 -16.31 16.17
C LYS A 517 -8.09 -16.46 15.56
N LEU A 518 -8.30 -17.52 14.78
CA LEU A 518 -9.55 -17.82 14.06
C LEU A 518 -10.70 -18.14 15.02
N ASN A 519 -10.50 -19.05 15.97
CA ASN A 519 -11.57 -19.57 16.81
C ASN A 519 -11.98 -18.64 17.96
N HIS A 520 -11.11 -17.69 18.35
CA HIS A 520 -11.33 -16.84 19.53
C HIS A 520 -11.48 -15.35 19.21
N ARG A 521 -11.85 -15.03 17.97
CA ARG A 521 -12.20 -13.67 17.51
C ARG A 521 -11.09 -12.64 17.74
N PHE A 522 -9.84 -13.04 17.46
CA PHE A 522 -8.66 -12.21 17.71
C PHE A 522 -8.79 -10.80 17.08
N TYR A 523 -9.09 -10.72 15.78
CA TYR A 523 -9.16 -9.43 15.08
C TYR A 523 -10.30 -8.52 15.56
N LEU A 524 -11.45 -9.10 15.92
CA LEU A 524 -12.55 -8.34 16.51
C LEU A 524 -12.13 -7.73 17.86
N LYS A 525 -11.53 -8.53 18.74
CA LYS A 525 -11.04 -8.05 20.04
C LYS A 525 -9.93 -7.01 19.86
N LYS A 526 -9.01 -7.22 18.92
CA LYS A 526 -7.94 -6.28 18.58
C LYS A 526 -8.50 -4.92 18.17
N SER A 527 -9.47 -4.89 17.26
CA SER A 527 -10.16 -3.67 16.83
C SER A 527 -10.83 -2.93 18.00
N GLN A 528 -11.53 -3.64 18.88
CA GLN A 528 -12.18 -3.06 20.07
C GLN A 528 -11.17 -2.45 21.06
N ILE A 529 -10.02 -3.09 21.26
CA ILE A 529 -8.96 -2.55 22.11
C ILE A 529 -8.35 -1.30 21.48
N ARG A 530 -8.07 -1.33 20.18
CA ARG A 530 -7.51 -0.18 19.45
C ARG A 530 -8.42 1.04 19.52
N GLU A 531 -9.72 0.88 19.28
CA GLU A 531 -10.72 1.96 19.37
C GLU A 531 -10.66 2.66 20.74
N ARG A 532 -10.67 1.89 21.83
CA ARG A 532 -10.55 2.44 23.20
C ARG A 532 -9.20 3.12 23.48
N LEU A 533 -8.13 2.67 22.84
CA LEU A 533 -6.84 3.34 22.93
C LEU A 533 -6.90 4.70 22.21
N MET A 534 -7.56 4.77 21.05
CA MET A 534 -7.65 5.96 20.19
C MET A 534 -8.65 7.03 20.65
N GLU A 535 -9.74 6.68 21.36
CA GLU A 535 -10.85 7.59 21.75
C GLU A 535 -10.46 8.91 22.45
N ASN A 536 -9.20 9.14 22.85
CA ASN A 536 -8.76 10.39 23.50
C ASN A 536 -7.54 11.07 22.85
N ASP A 537 -7.01 10.60 21.72
CA ASP A 537 -5.92 11.30 21.03
C ASP A 537 -6.43 12.47 20.18
N GLU A 538 -7.75 12.57 19.95
CA GLU A 538 -8.40 13.72 19.28
C GLU A 538 -8.74 14.89 20.24
N GLU A 539 -8.54 14.74 21.56
CA GLU A 539 -8.71 15.80 22.56
C GLU A 539 -7.41 16.51 22.97
N LYS A 540 -6.29 16.26 22.28
CA LYS A 540 -5.00 16.96 22.47
C LYS A 540 -4.52 17.60 21.19
#